data_AF-A0A2E3SNV9-F1
#
_entry.id   AF-A0A2E3SNV9-F1
#
_cell.length_a   1.000
_cell.length_b   1.000
_cell.length_c   1.000
_cell.angle_alpha   90.00
_cell.angle_beta   90.00
_cell.angle_gamma   90.00
#
_symmetry.space_group_name_H-M   'P 1'
#
loop_
_entity.id
_entity.type
_entity.pdbx_description
1 polymer ?
#
loop_
_entity_poly.entity_id
_entity_poly.type
_entity_poly.pdbx_seq_one_letter_code
_entity_poly.pdbx_strand_id
1 'polypeptide(L)'
;MEMDVVNLSVIIVIGLVIITGFFYFFPIGLWFAAQLGGVNVSLMELFFMKFRKAPVAEIIKGLIMLSNSNIIINRKDLEVHALCKGDVMNVVNGMITARKIGLDLSFEKACALDFQNINIAENIVDILEKQE
;
A
#
# COMPACT_ATOMS: atom_id res chain seq x y z
N MET A 1 -30.34 -36.64 21.72
CA MET A 1 -28.96 -36.42 22.21
C MET A 1 -27.94 -36.54 21.09
N GLU A 2 -27.75 -37.71 20.43
CA GLU A 2 -26.80 -37.84 19.31
C GLU A 2 -27.16 -36.94 18.11
N MET A 3 -28.44 -36.81 17.77
CA MET A 3 -28.87 -35.93 16.67
C MET A 3 -28.64 -34.43 16.96
N ASP A 4 -28.64 -34.05 18.24
CA ASP A 4 -28.44 -32.66 18.68
C ASP A 4 -26.96 -32.26 18.60
N VAL A 5 -26.04 -33.17 18.96
CA VAL A 5 -24.59 -32.94 18.78
C VAL A 5 -24.17 -32.96 17.31
N VAL A 6 -24.83 -33.77 16.47
CA VAL A 6 -24.59 -33.73 15.01
C VAL A 6 -25.07 -32.40 14.42
N ASN A 7 -26.25 -31.90 14.78
CA ASN A 7 -26.73 -30.60 14.30
C ASN A 7 -25.84 -29.44 14.80
N LEU A 8 -25.43 -29.46 16.07
CA LEU A 8 -24.52 -28.45 16.62
C LEU A 8 -23.17 -28.45 15.91
N SER A 9 -22.60 -29.63 15.64
CA SER A 9 -21.32 -29.74 14.93
C SER A 9 -21.41 -29.24 13.48
N VAL A 10 -22.50 -29.53 12.77
CA VAL A 10 -22.75 -29.00 11.41
C VAL A 10 -22.86 -27.47 11.42
N ILE A 11 -23.58 -26.88 12.37
CA ILE A 11 -23.69 -25.41 12.48
C ILE A 11 -22.32 -24.78 12.75
N ILE A 12 -21.52 -25.36 13.64
CA ILE A 12 -20.16 -24.88 13.95
C ILE A 12 -19.27 -24.94 12.71
N VAL A 13 -19.30 -26.04 11.95
CA VAL A 13 -18.51 -26.19 10.72
C VAL A 13 -18.92 -25.16 9.67
N ILE A 14 -20.22 -24.96 9.45
CA ILE A 14 -20.73 -23.94 8.52
C ILE A 14 -20.29 -22.54 8.96
N GLY A 15 -20.40 -22.23 10.26
CA GLY A 15 -19.95 -20.96 10.82
C GLY A 15 -18.46 -20.73 10.59
N LEU A 16 -17.63 -21.75 10.80
CA LEU A 16 -16.18 -21.67 10.59
C LEU A 16 -15.82 -21.42 9.11
N VAL A 17 -16.52 -22.08 8.17
CA VAL A 17 -16.31 -21.88 6.73
C VAL A 17 -16.68 -20.45 6.31
N ILE A 18 -17.79 -19.91 6.81
CA ILE A 18 -18.20 -18.53 6.52
C ILE A 18 -17.18 -17.53 7.09
N ILE A 19 -16.73 -17.73 8.32
CA ILE A 19 -15.73 -16.88 8.97
C ILE A 19 -14.42 -16.90 8.18
N THR A 20 -13.89 -18.09 7.88
CA THR A 20 -12.63 -18.22 7.13
C THR A 20 -12.73 -17.63 5.72
N GLY A 21 -13.86 -17.83 5.02
CA GLY A 21 -14.14 -17.20 3.73
C GLY A 21 -14.18 -15.66 3.83
N PHE A 22 -14.79 -15.11 4.88
CA PHE A 22 -14.83 -13.66 5.12
C PHE A 22 -13.43 -13.08 5.35
N PHE A 23 -12.60 -13.72 6.19
CA PHE A 23 -11.22 -13.29 6.45
C PHE A 23 -10.30 -13.43 5.22
N TYR A 24 -10.57 -14.38 4.32
CA TYR A 24 -9.85 -14.48 3.05
C TYR A 24 -10.23 -13.35 2.08
N PHE A 25 -11.49 -12.93 2.08
CA PHE A 25 -12.00 -11.94 1.14
C PHE A 25 -11.63 -10.51 1.55
N PHE A 26 -11.77 -10.17 2.83
CA PHE A 26 -11.50 -8.84 3.35
C PHE A 26 -10.06 -8.74 3.89
N PRO A 27 -9.20 -7.86 3.34
CA PRO A 27 -7.83 -7.67 3.82
C PRO A 27 -7.80 -6.82 5.11
N ILE A 28 -8.41 -7.34 6.20
CA ILE A 28 -8.55 -6.64 7.48
C ILE A 28 -7.18 -6.31 8.09
N GLY A 29 -6.19 -7.20 7.94
CA GLY A 29 -4.84 -6.98 8.42
C GLY A 29 -4.16 -5.76 7.76
N LEU A 30 -4.35 -5.60 6.45
CA LEU A 30 -3.77 -4.46 5.71
C LEU A 30 -4.47 -3.15 6.08
N TRP A 31 -5.79 -3.20 6.28
CA TRP A 31 -6.58 -2.07 6.75
C TRP A 31 -6.12 -1.61 8.13
N PHE A 32 -5.93 -2.54 9.07
CA PHE A 32 -5.46 -2.22 10.41
C PHE A 32 -4.06 -1.59 10.39
N ALA A 33 -3.15 -2.12 9.56
CA ALA A 33 -1.83 -1.53 9.35
C ALA A 33 -1.91 -0.09 8.80
N ALA A 34 -2.82 0.17 7.86
CA ALA A 34 -3.04 1.51 7.31
C ALA A 34 -3.51 2.50 8.39
N GLN A 35 -4.48 2.10 9.22
CA GLN A 35 -4.99 2.93 10.31
C GLN A 35 -3.89 3.25 11.34
N LEU A 36 -3.10 2.26 11.74
CA LEU A 36 -1.97 2.45 12.66
C LEU A 36 -0.87 3.35 12.08
N GLY A 37 -0.67 3.30 10.76
CA GLY A 37 0.27 4.18 10.06
C GLY A 37 -0.27 5.58 9.74
N GLY A 38 -1.43 5.96 10.29
CA GLY A 38 -2.05 7.27 10.08
C GLY A 38 -2.65 7.47 8.69
N VAL A 39 -2.83 6.39 7.91
CA VAL A 39 -3.40 6.45 6.56
C VAL A 39 -4.88 6.08 6.61
N ASN A 40 -5.73 7.08 6.41
CA ASN A 40 -7.18 6.89 6.35
C ASN A 40 -7.59 6.20 5.03
N VAL A 41 -7.83 4.90 5.10
CA VAL A 41 -8.36 4.08 4.00
C VAL A 41 -9.50 3.22 4.53
N SER A 42 -10.61 3.20 3.81
CA SER A 42 -11.76 2.35 4.14
C SER A 42 -11.56 0.92 3.62
N LEU A 43 -12.18 -0.06 4.27
CA LEU A 43 -12.20 -1.45 3.81
C LEU A 43 -12.79 -1.57 2.39
N MET A 44 -13.80 -0.77 2.07
CA MET A 44 -14.40 -0.71 0.74
C MET A 44 -13.41 -0.22 -0.32
N GLU A 45 -12.60 0.81 -0.01
CA GLU A 45 -11.57 1.27 -0.94
C GLU A 45 -10.52 0.19 -1.22
N LEU A 46 -10.02 -0.50 -0.19
CA LEU A 46 -9.06 -1.62 -0.37
C LEU A 46 -9.65 -2.72 -1.25
N PHE A 47 -10.94 -3.02 -1.07
CA PHE A 47 -11.65 -3.98 -1.89
C PHE A 47 -11.73 -3.53 -3.36
N PHE A 48 -12.10 -2.28 -3.63
CA PHE A 48 -12.13 -1.74 -5.00
C PHE A 48 -10.74 -1.69 -5.64
N MET A 49 -9.69 -1.37 -4.89
CA MET A 49 -8.31 -1.38 -5.39
C MET A 49 -7.88 -2.80 -5.80
N LYS A 50 -8.26 -3.82 -5.00
CA LYS A 50 -8.01 -5.23 -5.33
C LYS A 50 -8.75 -5.65 -6.61
N PHE A 51 -9.99 -5.18 -6.81
CA PHE A 51 -10.76 -5.44 -8.03
C PHE A 51 -10.12 -4.83 -9.28
N ARG A 52 -9.52 -3.63 -9.16
CA ARG A 52 -8.75 -2.98 -10.23
C ARG A 52 -7.40 -3.63 -10.52
N LYS A 53 -7.06 -4.72 -9.82
CA LYS A 53 -5.76 -5.42 -9.89
C LYS A 53 -4.57 -4.52 -9.52
N ALA A 54 -4.79 -3.45 -8.78
CA ALA A 54 -3.70 -2.65 -8.24
C ALA A 54 -2.98 -3.43 -7.12
N PRO A 55 -1.65 -3.29 -6.97
CA PRO A 55 -0.90 -3.91 -5.89
C PRO A 55 -1.18 -3.21 -4.55
N VAL A 56 -2.34 -3.52 -3.94
CA VAL A 56 -2.85 -2.84 -2.73
C VAL A 56 -1.85 -2.89 -1.58
N ALA A 57 -1.16 -4.02 -1.40
CA ALA A 57 -0.20 -4.20 -0.33
C ALA A 57 0.97 -3.21 -0.42
N GLU A 58 1.51 -3.01 -1.63
CA GLU A 58 2.62 -2.09 -1.89
C GLU A 58 2.20 -0.64 -1.72
N ILE A 59 1.03 -0.26 -2.25
CA ILE A 59 0.50 1.11 -2.12
C ILE A 59 0.30 1.47 -0.65
N ILE A 60 -0.34 0.60 0.13
CA ILE A 60 -0.57 0.86 1.57
C ILE A 60 0.75 0.94 2.34
N LYS A 61 1.69 0.03 2.08
CA LYS A 61 3.01 0.07 2.71
C LYS A 61 3.74 1.37 2.38
N GLY A 62 3.70 1.80 1.12
CA GLY A 62 4.28 3.06 0.67
C GLY A 62 3.65 4.27 1.35
N LEU A 63 2.32 4.33 1.42
CA LEU A 63 1.60 5.40 2.10
C LEU A 63 1.94 5.49 3.59
N ILE A 64 2.07 4.36 4.29
CA ILE A 64 2.49 4.32 5.69
C ILE A 64 3.91 4.91 5.84
N MET A 65 4.84 4.53 4.96
CA MET A 65 6.22 5.05 4.99
C MET A 65 6.30 6.56 4.72
N LEU A 66 5.49 7.05 3.78
CA LEU A 66 5.37 8.48 3.46
C LEU A 66 4.77 9.25 4.65
N SER A 67 3.68 8.75 5.23
CA SER A 67 3.02 9.30 6.42
C SER A 67 4.01 9.43 7.59
N ASN A 68 4.78 8.37 7.86
CA ASN A 68 5.83 8.38 8.89
C ASN A 68 6.97 9.37 8.61
N SER A 69 7.17 9.76 7.35
CA SER A 69 8.18 10.73 6.93
C SER A 69 7.63 12.14 6.76
N ASN A 70 6.37 12.37 7.19
CA ASN A 70 5.64 13.63 7.05
C ASN A 70 5.52 14.11 5.58
N ILE A 71 5.44 13.15 4.64
CA ILE A 71 5.22 13.39 3.23
C ILE A 71 3.77 13.00 2.92
N ILE A 72 2.97 13.98 2.50
CA ILE A 72 1.55 13.79 2.18
C ILE A 72 1.40 13.61 0.68
N ILE A 73 0.95 12.44 0.25
CA ILE A 73 0.63 12.14 -1.15
C ILE A 73 -0.77 11.56 -1.23
N ASN A 74 -1.46 11.89 -2.32
CA ASN A 74 -2.74 11.28 -2.59
C ASN A 74 -2.56 9.81 -2.97
N ARG A 75 -3.27 8.94 -2.26
CA ARG A 75 -3.34 7.49 -2.54
C ARG A 75 -3.69 7.17 -3.99
N LYS A 76 -4.55 7.97 -4.62
CA LYS A 76 -4.93 7.78 -6.03
C LYS A 76 -3.73 7.93 -6.97
N ASP A 77 -2.79 8.81 -6.65
CA ASP A 77 -1.63 9.06 -7.50
C ASP A 77 -0.66 7.86 -7.45
N LEU A 78 -0.45 7.27 -6.25
CA LEU A 78 0.27 6.01 -6.12
C LEU A 78 -0.45 4.85 -6.83
N GLU A 79 -1.79 4.79 -6.75
CA GLU A 79 -2.58 3.77 -7.45
C GLU A 79 -2.41 3.89 -8.98
N VAL A 80 -2.49 5.11 -9.53
CA VAL A 80 -2.28 5.37 -10.95
C VAL A 80 -0.86 4.98 -11.37
N HIS A 81 0.16 5.38 -10.60
CA HIS A 81 1.54 5.03 -10.90
C HIS A 81 1.77 3.50 -10.90
N ALA A 82 1.22 2.79 -9.91
CA ALA A 82 1.28 1.34 -9.84
C ALA A 82 0.57 0.65 -11.03
N LEU A 83 -0.59 1.18 -11.44
CA LEU A 83 -1.34 0.67 -12.59
C LEU A 83 -0.59 0.92 -13.92
N CYS A 84 0.20 1.98 -14.00
CA CYS A 84 1.14 2.25 -15.10
C CYS A 84 2.39 1.34 -15.06
N LYS A 85 2.45 0.34 -14.17
CA LYS A 85 3.59 -0.56 -13.95
C LYS A 85 4.86 0.16 -13.48
N GLY A 86 4.74 1.32 -12.84
CA GLY A 86 5.86 1.97 -12.15
C GLY A 86 6.17 1.29 -10.82
N ASP A 87 7.40 1.47 -10.33
CA ASP A 87 7.83 0.95 -9.04
C ASP A 87 7.49 1.96 -7.92
N VAL A 88 6.35 1.68 -7.26
CA VAL A 88 5.87 2.47 -6.13
C VAL A 88 6.90 2.56 -5.01
N MET A 89 7.64 1.47 -4.74
CA MET A 89 8.61 1.43 -3.65
C MET A 89 9.85 2.25 -3.98
N ASN A 90 10.33 2.23 -5.23
CA ASN A 90 11.42 3.08 -5.69
C ASN A 90 11.08 4.57 -5.52
N VAL A 91 9.88 4.98 -5.96
CA VAL A 91 9.38 6.36 -5.78
C VAL A 91 9.29 6.75 -4.32
N VAL A 92 8.64 5.92 -3.49
CA VAL A 92 8.47 6.20 -2.04
C VAL A 92 9.82 6.31 -1.34
N ASN A 93 10.70 5.34 -1.54
CA ASN A 93 12.03 5.34 -0.91
C ASN A 93 12.85 6.55 -1.37
N GLY A 94 12.80 6.89 -2.66
CA GLY A 94 13.45 8.06 -3.22
C GLY A 94 12.99 9.36 -2.56
N MET A 95 11.69 9.56 -2.43
CA MET A 95 11.12 10.74 -1.77
C MET A 95 11.51 10.82 -0.28
N ILE A 96 11.54 9.69 0.42
CA ILE A 96 11.96 9.64 1.83
C ILE A 96 13.44 9.98 1.96
N THR A 97 14.31 9.45 1.09
CA THR A 97 15.75 9.78 1.10
C THR A 97 15.98 11.25 0.77
N ALA A 98 15.27 11.80 -0.23
CA ALA A 98 15.31 13.22 -0.57
C ALA A 98 14.93 14.09 0.64
N ARG A 99 13.82 13.76 1.33
CA ARG A 99 13.39 14.48 2.55
C ARG A 99 14.45 14.44 3.65
N LYS A 100 15.14 13.30 3.85
CA LYS A 100 16.19 13.14 4.87
C LYS A 100 17.38 14.08 4.65
N ILE A 101 17.72 14.39 3.40
CA ILE A 101 18.83 15.30 3.04
C ILE A 101 18.36 16.74 2.80
N GLY A 102 17.09 17.04 3.09
CA GLY A 102 16.52 18.39 2.94
C GLY A 102 16.09 18.76 1.53
N LEU A 103 16.10 17.82 0.58
CA LEU A 103 15.58 18.03 -0.77
C LEU A 103 14.06 17.84 -0.81
N ASP A 104 13.37 18.76 -1.48
CA ASP A 104 11.94 18.62 -1.78
C ASP A 104 11.75 18.00 -3.17
N LEU A 105 11.64 16.66 -3.21
CA LEU A 105 11.37 15.92 -4.43
C LEU A 105 9.86 15.75 -4.60
N SER A 106 9.28 16.36 -5.65
CA SER A 106 7.87 16.19 -5.96
C SER A 106 7.56 14.77 -6.46
N PHE A 107 6.32 14.31 -6.24
CA PHE A 107 5.90 12.97 -6.66
C PHE A 107 6.01 12.77 -8.17
N GLU A 108 5.68 13.78 -8.97
CA GLU A 108 5.75 13.74 -10.43
C GLU A 108 7.18 13.59 -10.92
N LYS A 109 8.14 14.31 -10.30
CA LYS A 109 9.56 14.18 -10.60
C LYS A 109 10.07 12.79 -10.23
N ALA A 110 9.67 12.27 -9.07
CA ALA A 110 10.03 10.92 -8.64
C ALA A 110 9.48 9.86 -9.63
N CYS A 111 8.23 10.00 -10.07
CA CYS A 111 7.65 9.12 -11.09
C CYS A 111 8.40 9.20 -12.43
N ALA A 112 8.78 10.39 -12.85
CA ALA A 112 9.54 10.58 -14.09
C ALA A 112 10.94 9.93 -14.02
N LEU A 113 11.59 9.95 -12.84
CA LEU A 113 12.86 9.26 -12.61
C LEU A 113 12.70 7.74 -12.58
N ASP A 114 11.59 7.25 -12.01
CA ASP A 114 11.26 5.82 -12.01
C ASP A 114 11.13 5.27 -13.44
N PHE A 115 10.43 5.99 -14.33
CA PHE A 115 10.34 5.59 -15.74
C PHE A 115 11.67 5.65 -16.51
N GLN A 116 12.68 6.35 -15.98
CA GLN A 116 14.05 6.33 -16.50
C GLN A 116 14.84 5.11 -15.99
N ASN A 117 14.21 4.21 -15.23
CA ASN A 117 14.83 3.07 -14.55
C ASN A 117 15.99 3.48 -13.62
N ILE A 118 15.90 4.68 -13.04
CA ILE A 118 16.88 5.18 -12.07
C ILE A 118 16.42 4.73 -10.68
N ASN A 119 17.32 4.09 -9.92
CA ASN A 119 17.09 3.88 -8.50
C ASN A 119 17.23 5.23 -7.77
N ILE A 120 16.11 5.80 -7.34
CA ILE A 120 16.07 7.18 -6.85
C ILE A 120 16.75 7.28 -5.49
N ALA A 121 16.53 6.29 -4.62
CA ALA A 121 17.08 6.30 -3.27
C ALA A 121 18.62 6.25 -3.24
N GLU A 122 19.23 5.60 -4.24
CA GLU A 122 20.68 5.47 -4.37
C GLU A 122 21.29 6.69 -5.08
N ASN A 123 20.66 7.16 -6.15
CA ASN A 123 21.21 8.20 -7.02
C ASN A 123 20.76 9.63 -6.66
N ILE A 124 20.10 9.83 -5.52
CA ILE A 124 19.56 11.16 -5.17
C ILE A 124 20.63 12.23 -5.02
N VAL A 125 21.84 11.85 -4.58
CA VAL A 125 22.99 12.75 -4.44
C VAL A 125 23.49 13.20 -5.82
N ASP A 126 23.64 12.27 -6.77
CA ASP A 126 24.04 12.60 -8.14
C ASP A 126 23.00 13.46 -8.86
N ILE A 127 21.72 13.28 -8.53
CA ILE A 127 20.62 14.09 -9.06
C ILE A 127 20.70 15.52 -8.52
N LEU A 128 21.11 15.71 -7.26
CA LEU A 128 21.33 17.04 -6.67
C LEU A 128 22.48 17.77 -7.36
N GLU A 129 23.63 17.11 -7.55
CA GLU A 129 24.80 17.71 -8.19
C GLU A 129 24.53 18.16 -9.64
N LYS A 130 23.61 17.49 -10.34
CA LYS A 130 23.22 17.87 -11.71
C LYS A 130 22.20 19.02 -11.79
N GLN A 131 21.64 19.45 -10.66
CA GLN A 131 20.68 20.55 -10.59
C GLN A 131 21.34 21.88 -10.19
N GLU A 132 22.61 21.86 -9.76
CA GLU A 132 23.48 23.03 -9.54
C GLU A 132 24.29 23.37 -10.81
#